data_AF-A0A1I8GYU6-F1
#
_entry.id   AF-A0A1I8GYU6-F1
#
_cell.length_a   1.000
_cell.length_b   1.000
_cell.length_c   1.000
_cell.angle_alpha   90.00
_cell.angle_beta   90.00
_cell.angle_gamma   90.00
#
_symmetry.space_group_name_H-M   'P 1'
#
loop_
_entity.id
_entity.type
_entity.pdbx_description
1 polymer ?
#
loop_
_entity_poly.entity_id
_entity_poly.type
_entity_poly.pdbx_seq_one_letter_code
_entity_poly.pdbx_strand_id
1 'polypeptide(L)'
;SPSTEDLHSLTDLANLESLQLQDRSRDLTNPICLSAGYADKILDLLPQLSCLDGIRVRGSGDSYYQLCRQIDQALSGGSNSPSAAAGASSSDGASSSGLGEAFWSLDASVTAALAETAAAETEFAEAVARLRDRELQTMLCLEEWDRELKKRKV
;
A
#
# COMPACT_ATOMS: atom_id res chain seq x y z
N SER A 1 -34.15 22.14 -16.03
CA SER A 1 -33.21 21.03 -15.80
C SER A 1 -31.87 21.66 -15.49
N PRO A 2 -31.20 21.33 -14.37
CA PRO A 2 -29.91 21.92 -14.07
C PRO A 2 -28.90 21.46 -15.12
N SER A 3 -28.29 22.42 -15.82
CA SER A 3 -27.40 22.17 -16.96
C SER A 3 -25.96 22.40 -16.53
N THR A 4 -25.02 21.59 -17.02
CA THR A 4 -23.57 21.77 -16.79
C THR A 4 -23.03 23.13 -17.27
N GLU A 5 -23.83 23.83 -18.09
CA GLU A 5 -23.57 25.19 -18.58
C GLU A 5 -23.59 26.25 -17.46
N ASP A 6 -24.34 26.04 -16.36
CA ASP A 6 -24.37 26.98 -15.23
C ASP A 6 -23.02 27.03 -14.49
N LEU A 7 -22.23 25.96 -14.59
CA LEU A 7 -20.88 25.85 -14.04
C LEU A 7 -19.83 26.54 -14.91
N HIS A 8 -20.18 27.08 -16.08
CA HIS A 8 -19.25 27.85 -16.91
C HIS A 8 -18.77 29.12 -16.19
N SER A 9 -19.56 29.67 -15.28
CA SER A 9 -19.13 30.78 -14.40
C SER A 9 -17.92 30.44 -13.51
N LEU A 10 -17.64 29.15 -13.29
CA LEU A 10 -16.50 28.71 -12.49
C LEU A 10 -15.19 28.62 -13.28
N THR A 11 -15.24 28.73 -14.62
CA THR A 11 -14.04 28.66 -15.48
C THR A 11 -13.11 29.85 -15.29
N ASP A 12 -13.66 30.99 -14.87
CA ASP A 12 -12.90 32.22 -14.67
C ASP A 12 -12.07 32.20 -13.36
N LEU A 13 -12.27 31.20 -12.50
CA LEU A 13 -11.47 31.03 -11.28
C LEU A 13 -10.18 30.26 -11.58
N ALA A 14 -9.11 31.00 -11.88
CA ALA A 14 -7.79 30.44 -12.20
C ALA A 14 -7.15 29.57 -11.10
N ASN A 15 -7.56 29.73 -9.84
CA ASN A 15 -7.03 28.99 -8.68
C ASN A 15 -8.00 27.91 -8.15
N LEU A 16 -9.02 27.54 -8.93
CA LEU A 16 -10.01 26.56 -8.49
C LEU A 16 -9.46 25.13 -8.64
N GLU A 17 -8.76 24.68 -7.59
CA GLU A 17 -8.10 23.37 -7.58
C GLU A 17 -8.99 22.22 -7.09
N SER A 18 -10.00 22.52 -6.25
CA SER A 18 -10.83 21.51 -5.60
C SER A 18 -12.30 21.89 -5.64
N LEU A 19 -13.14 21.00 -6.18
CA LEU A 19 -14.58 21.18 -6.31
C LEU A 19 -15.28 19.94 -5.76
N GLN A 20 -16.26 20.15 -4.89
CA GLN A 20 -17.12 19.10 -4.34
C GLN A 20 -18.57 19.47 -4.60
N LEU A 21 -19.22 18.71 -5.47
CA LEU A 21 -20.62 18.85 -5.86
C LEU A 21 -21.43 17.62 -5.41
N GLN A 22 -20.76 16.50 -5.14
CA GLN A 22 -21.29 15.35 -4.43
C GLN A 22 -20.50 15.10 -3.14
N ASP A 23 -21.20 15.13 -2.01
CA ASP A 23 -20.66 14.71 -0.71
C ASP A 23 -21.31 13.38 -0.29
N ARG A 24 -20.57 12.28 -0.49
CA ARG A 24 -20.99 10.93 -0.09
C ARG A 24 -20.96 10.70 1.42
N SER A 25 -20.27 11.55 2.18
CA SER A 25 -20.23 11.43 3.64
C SER A 25 -21.48 11.99 4.31
N ARG A 26 -22.24 12.83 3.59
CA ARG A 26 -23.45 13.50 4.09
C ARG A 26 -24.68 13.27 3.20
N ASP A 27 -24.59 12.35 2.23
CA ASP A 27 -25.62 12.06 1.23
C ASP A 27 -26.14 13.28 0.46
N LEU A 28 -25.32 14.32 0.32
CA LEU A 28 -25.66 15.54 -0.42
C LEU A 28 -25.19 15.38 -1.86
N THR A 29 -26.13 15.18 -2.78
CA THR A 29 -25.83 15.04 -4.21
C THR A 29 -26.50 16.17 -4.99
N ASN A 30 -25.71 16.99 -5.67
CA ASN A 30 -26.24 17.98 -6.60
C ASN A 30 -26.88 17.25 -7.81
N PRO A 31 -28.08 17.64 -8.28
CA PRO A 31 -28.73 16.99 -9.42
C PRO A 31 -27.89 16.98 -10.72
N ILE A 32 -26.87 17.83 -10.83
CA ILE A 32 -25.93 17.81 -11.96
C ILE A 32 -25.05 16.53 -11.93
N CYS A 33 -24.72 16.00 -10.73
CA CYS A 33 -23.95 14.77 -10.54
C CYS A 33 -24.68 13.50 -11.00
N LEU A 34 -26.00 13.55 -11.16
CA LEU A 34 -26.81 12.44 -11.66
C LEU A 34 -26.73 12.28 -13.19
N SER A 35 -26.10 13.23 -13.89
CA SER A 35 -25.93 13.14 -15.34
C SER A 35 -24.82 12.16 -15.71
N ALA A 36 -25.08 11.31 -16.71
CA ALA A 36 -24.06 10.38 -17.22
C ALA A 36 -22.88 11.17 -17.82
N GLY A 37 -21.65 10.82 -17.42
CA GLY A 37 -20.43 11.51 -17.87
C GLY A 37 -20.23 12.89 -17.25
N TYR A 38 -20.88 13.18 -16.12
CA TYR A 38 -20.74 14.44 -15.38
C TYR A 38 -19.28 14.80 -15.07
N ALA A 39 -18.50 13.84 -14.57
CA ALA A 39 -17.11 14.06 -14.20
C ALA A 39 -16.29 14.48 -15.42
N ASP A 40 -16.42 13.74 -16.54
CA ASP A 40 -15.70 14.04 -17.79
C ASP A 40 -16.05 15.44 -18.31
N LYS A 41 -17.34 15.81 -18.32
CA LYS A 41 -17.80 17.15 -18.75
C LYS A 41 -17.25 18.27 -17.87
N ILE A 42 -17.16 18.07 -16.56
CA ILE A 42 -16.58 19.08 -15.67
C ILE A 42 -15.08 19.21 -15.89
N LEU A 43 -14.37 18.11 -16.12
CA LEU A 43 -12.93 18.13 -16.38
C LEU A 43 -12.61 18.79 -17.73
N ASP A 44 -13.50 18.63 -18.71
CA ASP A 44 -13.42 19.34 -19.99
C ASP A 44 -13.67 20.85 -19.84
N LEU A 45 -14.63 21.23 -18.98
CA LEU A 45 -14.94 22.64 -18.72
C LEU A 45 -13.88 23.32 -17.84
N LEU A 46 -13.34 22.62 -16.84
CA LEU A 46 -12.43 23.13 -15.82
C LEU A 46 -11.08 22.39 -15.87
N PRO A 47 -10.19 22.75 -16.81
CA PRO A 47 -8.90 22.08 -16.94
C PRO A 47 -7.96 22.33 -15.75
N GLN A 48 -8.22 23.35 -14.92
CA GLN A 48 -7.38 23.66 -13.76
C GLN A 48 -7.69 22.80 -12.52
N LEU A 49 -8.71 21.95 -12.61
CA LEU A 49 -9.22 21.20 -11.47
C LEU A 49 -8.31 20.01 -11.12
N SER A 50 -7.85 19.95 -9.87
CA SER A 50 -7.02 18.87 -9.35
C SER A 50 -7.82 17.80 -8.61
N CYS A 51 -8.94 18.18 -7.97
CA CYS A 51 -9.78 17.31 -7.15
C CYS A 51 -11.26 17.56 -7.43
N LEU A 52 -11.99 16.51 -7.81
CA LEU A 52 -13.45 16.51 -8.03
C LEU A 52 -14.10 15.52 -7.05
N ASP A 53 -15.07 15.96 -6.25
CA ASP A 53 -15.86 15.11 -5.34
C ASP A 53 -15.00 14.23 -4.41
N GLY A 54 -13.85 14.76 -3.98
CA GLY A 54 -12.87 14.05 -3.16
C GLY A 54 -11.97 13.08 -3.92
N ILE A 55 -12.16 12.91 -5.23
CA ILE A 55 -11.29 12.14 -6.11
C ILE A 55 -10.27 13.09 -6.74
N ARG A 56 -8.98 12.77 -6.59
CA ARG A 56 -7.91 13.52 -7.26
C ARG A 56 -7.88 13.13 -8.74
N VAL A 57 -8.09 14.09 -9.61
CA VAL A 57 -8.14 13.89 -11.07
C VAL A 57 -6.91 14.43 -11.79
N ARG A 58 -6.20 15.42 -11.22
CA ARG A 58 -4.92 15.92 -11.76
C ARG A 58 -3.89 16.19 -10.64
N GLY A 59 -2.61 16.02 -10.95
CA GLY A 59 -1.48 16.31 -10.05
C GLY A 59 -0.32 15.32 -10.15
N SER A 60 0.71 15.47 -9.29
CA SER A 60 1.80 14.49 -9.17
C SER A 60 1.24 13.11 -8.80
N GLY A 61 1.19 12.21 -9.78
CA GLY A 61 0.55 10.90 -9.67
C GLY A 61 -0.49 10.59 -10.76
N ASP A 62 -0.91 11.60 -11.53
CA ASP A 62 -1.83 11.41 -12.66
C ASP A 62 -1.22 10.52 -13.75
N SER A 63 0.08 10.69 -14.05
CA SER A 63 0.79 9.80 -14.99
C SER A 63 0.77 8.34 -14.54
N TYR A 64 0.95 8.08 -13.24
CA TYR A 64 0.87 6.73 -12.68
C TYR A 64 -0.55 6.19 -12.71
N TYR A 65 -1.55 7.00 -12.35
CA TYR A 65 -2.96 6.62 -12.42
C TYR A 65 -3.40 6.29 -13.86
N GLN A 66 -2.97 7.08 -14.84
CA GLN A 66 -3.20 6.82 -16.26
C GLN A 66 -2.52 5.53 -16.73
N LEU A 67 -1.29 5.27 -16.27
CA LEU A 67 -0.60 4.00 -16.56
C LEU A 67 -1.35 2.80 -15.97
N CYS A 68 -1.79 2.88 -14.70
CA CYS A 68 -2.63 1.84 -14.08
C CYS A 68 -3.91 1.64 -14.89
N ARG A 69 -4.59 2.72 -15.28
CA ARG A 69 -5.81 2.64 -16.09
C ARG A 69 -5.56 2.02 -17.47
N GLN A 70 -4.43 2.32 -18.10
CA GLN A 70 -4.04 1.70 -19.39
C GLN A 70 -3.75 0.21 -19.23
N ILE A 71 -3.07 -0.19 -18.15
CA ILE A 71 -2.83 -1.59 -17.80
C ILE A 71 -4.16 -2.28 -17.54
N ASP A 72 -5.05 -1.69 -16.73
CA ASP A 72 -6.39 -2.23 -16.46
C ASP A 72 -7.24 -2.34 -17.72
N GLN A 73 -7.15 -1.38 -18.64
CA GLN A 73 -7.83 -1.46 -19.95
C GLN A 73 -7.22 -2.53 -20.85
N ALA A 74 -5.89 -2.71 -20.85
CA ALA A 74 -5.22 -3.76 -21.61
C ALA A 74 -5.57 -5.16 -21.05
N LEU A 75 -5.68 -5.29 -19.72
CA LEU A 75 -6.10 -6.50 -19.03
C LEU A 75 -7.60 -6.78 -19.23
N SER A 76 -8.44 -5.75 -19.15
CA SER A 76 -9.89 -5.85 -19.36
C SER A 76 -10.25 -6.00 -20.85
N GLY A 77 -9.38 -5.54 -21.76
CA GLY A 77 -9.54 -5.65 -23.22
C GLY A 77 -9.38 -7.07 -23.76
N GLY A 78 -8.92 -8.02 -22.93
CA GLY A 78 -8.98 -9.46 -23.23
C GLY A 78 -10.40 -10.05 -23.13
N SER A 79 -11.35 -9.29 -22.57
CA SER A 79 -12.75 -9.68 -22.44
C SER A 79 -13.63 -8.45 -22.61
N ASN A 80 -13.95 -8.07 -23.85
CA ASN A 80 -15.21 -7.43 -24.24
C ASN A 80 -15.25 -7.16 -25.75
N SER A 81 -15.70 -8.16 -26.51
CA SER A 81 -16.44 -7.91 -27.75
C SER A 81 -17.92 -7.72 -27.38
N PRO A 82 -18.65 -6.74 -27.92
CA PRO A 82 -20.04 -6.54 -27.55
C PRO A 82 -20.95 -7.54 -28.27
N SER A 83 -21.72 -8.28 -27.48
CA SER A 83 -23.05 -8.87 -27.78
C SER A 83 -23.19 -9.84 -28.97
N ALA A 84 -23.38 -11.14 -28.68
CA ALA A 84 -24.56 -11.92 -29.11
C ALA A 84 -24.44 -13.41 -28.73
N ALA A 85 -25.46 -13.89 -28.01
CA ALA A 85 -26.07 -15.23 -28.01
C ALA A 85 -25.24 -16.54 -28.16
N ALA A 86 -25.66 -17.50 -27.32
CA ALA A 86 -25.68 -18.96 -27.53
C ALA A 86 -24.41 -19.76 -27.16
N GLY A 87 -24.49 -20.36 -25.96
CA GLY A 87 -24.22 -21.77 -25.66
C GLY A 87 -22.91 -22.41 -26.16
N ALA A 88 -22.04 -22.77 -25.22
CA ALA A 88 -21.49 -24.13 -25.13
C ALA A 88 -20.72 -24.30 -23.82
N SER A 89 -20.83 -25.52 -23.32
CA SER A 89 -20.27 -26.14 -22.13
C SER A 89 -18.75 -26.07 -21.95
N SER A 90 -18.38 -26.10 -20.66
CA SER A 90 -17.22 -26.79 -20.05
C SER A 90 -15.81 -26.49 -20.57
N SER A 91 -14.97 -25.92 -19.70
CA SER A 91 -13.78 -26.63 -19.23
C SER A 91 -13.12 -25.86 -18.09
N ASP A 92 -12.65 -26.61 -17.13
CA ASP A 92 -11.80 -26.18 -16.03
C ASP A 92 -10.68 -25.24 -16.51
N GLY A 93 -10.56 -24.12 -15.83
CA GLY A 93 -9.47 -23.18 -16.05
C GLY A 93 -9.50 -22.18 -14.91
N ALA A 94 -8.80 -22.54 -13.83
CA ALA A 94 -8.63 -21.69 -12.66
C ALA A 94 -8.35 -20.24 -13.07
N SER A 95 -9.12 -19.31 -12.51
CA SER A 95 -8.78 -17.89 -12.49
C SER A 95 -7.47 -17.72 -11.72
N SER A 96 -6.33 -17.97 -12.37
CA SER A 96 -5.06 -17.49 -11.87
C SER A 96 -4.99 -16.01 -12.21
N SER A 97 -5.30 -15.19 -11.22
CA SER A 97 -4.80 -13.83 -11.11
C SER A 97 -3.34 -13.86 -11.58
N GLY A 98 -3.02 -13.17 -12.68
CA GLY A 98 -1.83 -13.38 -13.51
C GLY A 98 -0.46 -13.04 -12.90
N LEU A 99 -0.29 -13.20 -11.59
CA LEU A 99 0.99 -13.12 -10.92
C LEU A 99 1.36 -14.52 -10.46
N GLY A 100 2.43 -15.09 -11.04
CA GLY A 100 2.97 -16.36 -10.58
C GLY A 100 3.38 -16.26 -9.11
N GLU A 101 3.29 -17.37 -8.36
CA GLU A 101 3.60 -17.42 -6.92
C GLU A 101 5.00 -16.88 -6.57
N ALA A 102 5.91 -16.85 -7.55
CA ALA A 102 7.24 -16.28 -7.44
C ALA A 102 7.28 -14.74 -7.35
N PHE A 103 6.21 -14.02 -7.70
CA PHE A 103 6.20 -12.55 -7.70
C PHE A 103 6.41 -11.96 -6.30
N TRP A 104 5.84 -12.59 -5.27
CA TRP A 104 6.02 -12.21 -3.87
C TRP A 104 7.19 -12.93 -3.19
N SER A 105 7.88 -13.82 -3.93
CA SER A 105 8.99 -14.57 -3.36
C SER A 105 10.23 -13.70 -3.33
N LEU A 106 10.78 -13.53 -2.14
CA LEU A 106 12.04 -12.83 -1.94
C LEU A 106 13.17 -13.66 -2.55
N ASP A 107 14.10 -13.00 -3.24
CA ASP A 107 15.22 -13.68 -3.90
C ASP A 107 16.01 -14.53 -2.90
N ALA A 108 16.44 -15.73 -3.31
CA ALA A 108 17.12 -16.67 -2.42
C ALA A 108 18.40 -16.09 -1.81
N SER A 109 19.04 -15.14 -2.51
CA SER A 109 20.20 -14.42 -1.96
C SER A 109 19.82 -13.48 -0.81
N VAL A 110 18.63 -12.88 -0.84
CA VAL A 110 18.16 -11.96 0.19
C VAL A 110 17.71 -12.74 1.43
N THR A 111 17.06 -13.89 1.24
CA THR A 111 16.66 -14.76 2.35
C THR A 111 17.88 -15.39 3.04
N ALA A 112 18.92 -15.76 2.29
CA ALA A 112 20.18 -16.23 2.84
C ALA A 112 20.89 -15.14 3.67
N ALA A 113 20.99 -13.91 3.15
CA ALA A 113 21.57 -12.80 3.89
C ALA A 113 20.80 -12.49 5.18
N LEU A 114 19.46 -12.56 5.15
CA LEU A 114 18.64 -12.37 6.35
C LEU A 114 18.89 -13.47 7.39
N ALA A 115 19.01 -14.73 6.95
CA ALA A 115 19.31 -15.86 7.83
C ALA A 115 20.70 -15.74 8.45
N GLU A 116 21.70 -15.28 7.69
CA GLU A 116 23.05 -15.01 8.20
C GLU A 116 23.03 -13.91 9.27
N THR A 117 22.27 -12.82 9.05
CA THR A 117 22.14 -11.77 10.07
C THR A 117 21.47 -12.26 11.34
N ALA A 118 20.41 -13.08 11.23
CA ALA A 118 19.74 -13.68 12.38
C ALA A 118 20.67 -14.64 13.15
N ALA A 119 21.50 -15.42 12.43
CA ALA A 119 22.48 -16.29 13.06
C ALA A 119 23.55 -15.48 13.83
N ALA A 120 24.07 -14.41 13.24
CA ALA A 120 25.04 -13.53 13.90
C ALA A 120 24.48 -12.87 15.17
N GLU A 121 23.20 -12.47 15.17
CA GLU A 121 22.54 -11.93 16.36
C GLU A 121 22.44 -12.96 17.49
N THR A 122 22.10 -14.21 17.16
CA THR A 122 22.04 -15.29 18.16
C THR A 122 23.40 -15.62 18.75
N GLU A 123 24.45 -15.64 17.92
CA GLU A 123 25.82 -15.89 18.38
C GLU A 123 26.30 -14.77 19.31
N PHE A 124 26.00 -13.52 18.98
CA PHE A 124 26.30 -12.37 19.83
C PHE A 124 25.56 -12.47 21.18
N ALA A 125 24.28 -12.82 21.16
CA ALA A 125 23.49 -12.98 22.38
C ALA A 125 24.07 -14.07 23.30
N GLU A 126 24.48 -15.21 22.75
CA GLU A 126 25.18 -16.25 23.51
C GLU A 126 26.52 -15.78 24.06
N ALA A 127 27.32 -15.04 23.28
CA ALA A 127 28.59 -14.51 23.74
C ALA A 127 28.42 -13.57 24.94
N VAL A 128 27.40 -12.70 24.90
CA VAL A 128 27.05 -11.83 26.03
C VAL A 128 26.60 -12.65 27.25
N ALA A 129 25.81 -13.71 27.05
CA ALA A 129 25.40 -14.58 28.14
C ALA A 129 26.60 -15.28 28.82
N ARG A 130 27.57 -15.76 28.03
CA ARG A 130 28.81 -16.37 28.56
C ARG A 130 29.65 -15.38 29.38
N LEU A 131 29.72 -14.12 28.96
CA LEU A 131 30.44 -13.09 29.72
C LEU A 131 29.79 -12.84 31.08
N ARG A 132 28.46 -12.70 31.10
CA ARG A 132 27.70 -12.51 32.35
C ARG A 132 27.84 -13.71 33.30
N ASP A 133 27.79 -14.92 32.77
CA ASP A 133 27.97 -16.14 33.58
C ASP A 133 29.37 -16.17 34.20
N ARG A 134 30.40 -15.82 33.42
CA ARG A 134 31.78 -15.74 33.91
C ARG A 134 31.94 -14.68 35.01
N GLU A 135 31.33 -13.51 34.85
CA GLU A 135 31.32 -12.48 35.90
C GLU A 135 30.69 -13.01 37.19
N LEU A 136 29.55 -13.68 37.09
CA LEU A 136 28.86 -14.27 38.23
C LEU A 136 29.71 -15.35 38.92
N GLN A 137 30.36 -16.22 38.15
CA GLN A 137 31.29 -17.21 38.69
C GLN A 137 32.46 -16.57 39.44
N THR A 138 33.03 -15.48 38.90
CA THR A 138 34.12 -14.77 39.58
C THR A 138 33.66 -14.14 40.90
N MET A 139 32.45 -13.57 40.92
CA MET A 139 31.85 -13.00 42.14
C MET A 139 31.64 -14.08 43.21
N LEU A 140 31.05 -15.22 42.86
CA LEU A 140 30.84 -16.32 43.79
C LEU A 140 32.15 -16.86 44.35
N CYS A 141 33.17 -17.02 43.50
CA CYS A 141 34.50 -17.47 43.93
C CYS A 141 35.13 -16.51 44.95
N LEU A 142 34.99 -15.19 44.75
CA LEU A 142 35.47 -14.20 45.71
C LEU A 142 34.72 -14.26 47.04
N GLU A 143 33.40 -14.45 47.02
CA GLU A 143 32.59 -14.60 48.24
C GLU A 143 32.98 -15.85 49.04
N GLU A 144 33.24 -16.97 48.35
CA GLU A 144 33.72 -18.20 48.98
C GLU A 144 35.10 -17.99 49.62
N TRP A 145 36.01 -17.34 48.92
CA TRP A 145 37.32 -16.99 49.45
C TRP A 145 37.24 -16.08 50.68
N ASP A 146 36.39 -15.06 50.67
CA ASP A 146 36.18 -14.18 51.82
C ASP A 146 35.59 -14.94 53.02
N ARG A 147 34.67 -15.88 52.76
CA ARG A 147 34.10 -16.76 53.79
C ARG A 147 35.16 -17.66 54.42
N GLU A 148 36.04 -18.25 53.63
CA GLU A 148 37.15 -19.07 54.12
C GLU A 148 38.20 -18.25 54.88
N LEU A 149 38.51 -17.03 54.43
CA LEU A 149 39.38 -16.11 55.16
C LEU A 149 38.81 -15.74 56.53
N LYS A 150 37.50 -15.48 56.62
CA LYS A 150 36.81 -15.21 57.88
C LYS A 150 36.86 -16.40 58.83
N LYS A 151 36.66 -17.62 58.34
CA LYS A 151 36.78 -18.85 59.15
C LYS A 151 38.18 -19.07 59.71
N ARG A 152 39.23 -18.70 58.97
CA ARG A 152 40.64 -18.87 59.39
C ARG A 152 41.14 -17.81 60.38
N LYS A 153 40.42 -16.69 60.53
CA LYS A 153 40.76 -15.60 61.46
C LYS A 153 40.07 -15.71 62.82
N VAL A 154 39.20 -16.71 63.00
CA VAL A 154 38.60 -17.14 64.27
C VAL A 154 39.41 -18.29 64.82
#